data_AF-A0A1K1QKA2-F1
#
_entry.id   AF-A0A1K1QKA2-F1
#
_cell.length_a   1.000
_cell.length_b   1.000
_cell.length_c   1.000
_cell.angle_alpha   90.00
_cell.angle_beta   90.00
_cell.angle_gamma   90.00
#
_symmetry.space_group_name_H-M   'P 1'
#
loop_
_entity.id
_entity.type
_entity.pdbx_description
1 polymer ?
#
loop_
_entity_poly.entity_id
_entity_poly.type
_entity_poly.pdbx_seq_one_letter_code
_entity_poly.pdbx_strand_id
1 'polypeptide(L)'
;MLAALLPGFRDVRSALVAGYMWFCAGWLLVGHYHPPPAGLLGKPALELLELFGTGGRLAAISVLCLLIGEVTGTLAQSVCFRLSVAYLRRLAPDDLVRRPGGPLSVFRPLSTRALVRVRDRIRLDYRRHQDSTTSDATPRGDDRHEVDRLTLETVHEVLFMSPRLIVAKPELYAEFSRIKGESEFRDALFLPLPVLAVAVCAELSVPAWAKAVLLVVTVVADGYLFVQSRQRFRQAHSLISHSIADGTVKSAALGDRD
;
A
#
# COMPACT_ATOMS: atom_id res chain seq x y z
N MET A 1 10.99 -7.02 -24.27
CA MET A 1 10.54 -8.23 -23.55
C MET A 1 11.15 -8.41 -22.14
N LEU A 2 12.30 -7.80 -21.80
CA LEU A 2 12.84 -7.81 -20.42
C LEU A 2 11.97 -7.06 -19.38
N ALA A 3 11.14 -6.10 -19.80
CA ALA A 3 10.26 -5.35 -18.91
C ALA A 3 9.14 -6.19 -18.24
N ALA A 4 8.81 -7.37 -18.78
CA ALA A 4 7.79 -8.26 -18.23
C ALA A 4 8.32 -9.26 -17.18
N LEU A 5 9.64 -9.47 -17.10
CA LEU A 5 10.28 -10.39 -16.15
C LEU A 5 10.59 -9.75 -14.79
N LEU A 6 10.37 -8.44 -14.63
CA LEU A 6 10.84 -7.68 -13.48
C LEU A 6 9.73 -7.09 -12.56
N PRO A 7 8.49 -7.65 -12.44
CA PRO A 7 7.62 -7.26 -11.33
C PRO A 7 8.34 -7.38 -9.98
N GLY A 8 8.99 -8.53 -9.73
CA GLY A 8 9.72 -8.78 -8.48
C GLY A 8 10.93 -7.86 -8.27
N PHE A 9 11.55 -7.35 -9.33
CA PHE A 9 12.71 -6.44 -9.18
C PHE A 9 12.30 -5.05 -8.70
N ARG A 10 11.06 -4.62 -8.99
CA ARG A 10 10.53 -3.36 -8.47
C ARG A 10 10.39 -3.42 -6.95
N ASP A 11 9.91 -4.55 -6.45
CA ASP A 11 9.70 -4.78 -5.02
C ASP A 11 11.05 -4.85 -4.31
N VAL A 12 11.99 -5.63 -4.87
CA VAL A 12 13.38 -5.72 -4.39
C VAL A 12 14.05 -4.35 -4.31
N ARG A 13 13.93 -3.51 -5.35
CA ARG A 13 14.52 -2.16 -5.34
C ARG A 13 13.91 -1.30 -4.24
N SER A 14 12.60 -1.38 -4.04
CA SER A 14 11.89 -0.56 -3.05
C SER A 14 12.33 -0.90 -1.63
N ALA A 15 12.34 -2.20 -1.31
CA ALA A 15 12.85 -2.71 -0.05
C ALA A 15 14.33 -2.35 0.15
N LEU A 16 15.18 -2.57 -0.86
CA LEU A 16 16.60 -2.26 -0.78
C LEU A 16 16.87 -0.76 -0.49
N VAL A 17 16.18 0.15 -1.18
CA VAL A 17 16.32 1.60 -0.93
C VAL A 17 15.88 1.97 0.48
N ALA A 18 14.70 1.51 0.92
CA ALA A 18 14.21 1.76 2.27
C ALA A 18 15.17 1.21 3.34
N GLY A 19 15.70 0.00 3.10
CA GLY A 19 16.72 -0.64 3.92
C GLY A 19 18.01 0.15 4.04
N TYR A 20 18.53 0.65 2.93
CA TYR A 20 19.72 1.51 2.94
C TYR A 20 19.48 2.81 3.69
N MET A 21 18.29 3.41 3.58
CA MET A 21 17.96 4.61 4.35
C MET A 21 17.92 4.32 5.85
N TRP A 22 17.35 3.18 6.26
CA TRP A 22 17.42 2.72 7.66
C TRP A 22 18.84 2.48 8.13
N PHE A 23 19.65 1.80 7.33
CA PHE A 23 21.04 1.53 7.64
C PHE A 23 21.82 2.84 7.82
N CYS A 24 21.70 3.79 6.89
CA CYS A 24 22.34 5.10 6.99
C CYS A 24 21.83 5.90 8.21
N ALA A 25 20.53 5.87 8.48
CA ALA A 25 19.96 6.56 9.62
C ALA A 25 20.46 5.96 10.94
N GLY A 26 20.48 4.64 11.06
CA GLY A 26 21.03 3.94 12.22
C GLY A 26 22.52 4.19 12.40
N TRP A 27 23.29 4.15 11.32
CA TRP A 27 24.72 4.46 11.33
C TRP A 27 24.99 5.88 11.84
N LEU A 28 24.24 6.87 11.36
CA LEU A 28 24.37 8.26 11.81
C LEU A 28 23.92 8.45 13.27
N LEU A 29 22.81 7.84 13.70
CA LEU A 29 22.30 7.99 15.07
C LEU A 29 23.17 7.32 16.14
N VAL A 30 23.79 6.19 15.79
CA VAL A 30 24.68 5.45 16.68
C VAL A 30 26.08 6.10 16.71
N GLY A 31 26.37 7.03 15.78
CA GLY A 31 27.64 7.74 15.66
C GLY A 31 28.73 6.90 15.02
N HIS A 32 29.99 7.38 15.07
CA HIS A 32 31.19 6.62 14.68
C HIS A 32 31.46 5.49 15.67
N TYR A 33 30.52 4.54 15.76
CA TYR A 33 30.52 3.47 16.74
C TYR A 33 31.86 2.75 16.68
N HIS A 34 32.67 2.91 17.73
CA HIS A 34 33.79 2.04 17.96
C HIS A 34 33.18 0.68 18.32
N PRO A 35 33.36 -0.36 17.48
CA PRO A 35 32.76 -1.64 17.75
C PRO A 35 33.22 -2.07 19.15
N PRO A 36 32.30 -2.35 20.09
CA PRO A 36 32.68 -2.87 21.38
C PRO A 36 33.51 -4.14 21.14
N PRO A 37 34.55 -4.39 21.97
CA PRO A 37 35.43 -5.53 21.78
C PRO A 37 34.59 -6.79 21.59
N ALA A 38 34.72 -7.42 20.41
CA ALA A 38 33.81 -8.47 19.97
C ALA A 38 33.76 -9.59 21.02
N GLY A 39 32.61 -9.72 21.69
CA GLY A 39 32.35 -10.83 22.61
C GLY A 39 32.39 -12.18 21.88
N LEU A 40 32.24 -13.27 22.62
CA LEU A 40 32.32 -14.65 22.13
C LEU A 40 31.47 -14.95 20.88
N LEU A 41 30.36 -14.24 20.67
CA LEU A 41 29.49 -14.40 19.50
C LEU A 41 29.89 -13.55 18.29
N GLY A 42 30.70 -12.49 18.47
CA GLY A 42 31.09 -11.58 17.39
C GLY A 42 32.29 -12.08 16.57
N LYS A 43 33.21 -12.82 17.19
CA LYS A 43 34.44 -13.31 16.52
C LYS A 43 34.16 -14.22 15.32
N PRO A 44 33.30 -15.26 15.42
CA PRO A 44 33.06 -16.15 14.28
C PRO A 44 32.38 -15.44 13.11
N ALA A 45 31.47 -14.50 13.40
CA ALA A 45 30.80 -13.71 12.38
C ALA A 45 31.76 -12.76 11.66
N LEU A 46 32.70 -12.14 12.38
CA LEU A 46 33.74 -11.28 11.82
C LEU A 46 34.74 -12.07 10.97
N GLU A 47 35.19 -13.25 11.44
CA GLU A 47 36.07 -14.15 10.69
C GLU A 47 35.41 -14.63 9.39
N LEU A 48 34.11 -14.97 9.43
CA LEU A 48 33.34 -15.31 8.24
C LEU A 48 33.26 -14.12 7.27
N LEU A 49 33.06 -12.89 7.78
CA LEU A 49 33.00 -11.66 6.98
C LEU A 49 34.38 -11.27 6.38
N GLU A 50 35.47 -11.66 7.04
CA GLU A 50 36.84 -11.52 6.53
C GLU A 50 37.11 -12.50 5.40
N LEU A 51 36.63 -13.74 5.52
CA LEU A 51 36.82 -14.79 4.52
C LEU A 51 36.22 -14.43 3.15
N PHE A 52 35.06 -13.78 3.12
CA PHE A 52 34.41 -13.37 1.87
C PHE A 52 34.96 -12.07 1.25
N GLY A 53 35.93 -11.43 1.90
CA GLY A 53 36.52 -10.16 1.44
C GLY A 53 35.52 -9.00 1.34
N THR A 54 35.94 -7.88 0.76
CA THR A 54 35.12 -6.66 0.65
C THR A 54 33.80 -6.90 -0.11
N GLY A 55 33.82 -7.74 -1.15
CA GLY A 55 32.62 -8.08 -1.93
C GLY A 55 31.55 -8.79 -1.10
N GLY A 56 31.95 -9.78 -0.28
CA GLY A 56 31.03 -10.47 0.62
C GLY A 56 30.40 -9.57 1.67
N ARG A 57 31.17 -8.62 2.21
CA ARG A 57 30.67 -7.64 3.18
C ARG A 57 29.56 -6.77 2.58
N LEU A 58 29.79 -6.26 1.37
CA LEU A 58 28.79 -5.46 0.65
C LEU A 58 27.54 -6.28 0.31
N ALA A 59 27.71 -7.55 -0.08
CA ALA A 59 26.60 -8.46 -0.31
C ALA A 59 25.79 -8.72 0.97
N ALA A 60 26.46 -9.00 2.09
CA ALA A 60 25.81 -9.23 3.38
C ALA A 60 25.02 -7.99 3.87
N ILE A 61 25.63 -6.79 3.76
CA ILE A 61 24.94 -5.53 4.08
C ILE A 61 23.74 -5.32 3.17
N SER A 62 23.87 -5.59 1.87
CA SER A 62 22.76 -5.46 0.91
C SER A 62 21.60 -6.39 1.27
N VAL A 63 21.88 -7.64 1.65
CA VAL A 63 20.86 -8.60 2.10
C VAL A 63 20.20 -8.12 3.39
N LEU A 64 20.97 -7.61 4.36
CA LEU A 64 20.42 -7.07 5.60
C LEU A 64 19.52 -5.85 5.34
N CYS A 65 19.97 -4.91 4.50
CA CYS A 65 19.16 -3.78 4.07
C CYS A 65 17.86 -4.25 3.41
N LEU A 66 17.93 -5.21 2.48
CA LEU A 66 16.75 -5.76 1.82
C LEU A 66 15.74 -6.32 2.85
N LEU A 67 16.21 -7.09 3.83
CA LEU A 67 15.36 -7.66 4.89
C LEU A 67 14.71 -6.55 5.75
N ILE A 68 15.48 -5.56 6.17
CA ILE A 68 14.96 -4.42 6.97
C ILE A 68 13.90 -3.65 6.16
N GLY A 69 14.17 -3.39 4.89
CA GLY A 69 13.25 -2.72 3.99
C GLY A 69 11.95 -3.48 3.77
N GLU A 70 12.04 -4.80 3.55
CA GLU A 70 10.87 -5.67 3.37
C GLU A 70 10.00 -5.70 4.63
N VAL A 71 10.60 -5.88 5.81
CA VAL A 71 9.88 -5.90 7.10
C VAL A 71 9.20 -4.56 7.37
N THR A 72 9.90 -3.45 7.15
CA THR A 72 9.34 -2.11 7.40
C THR A 72 8.27 -1.73 6.38
N GLY A 73 8.46 -2.06 5.10
CA GLY A 73 7.48 -1.86 4.03
C GLY A 73 6.20 -2.67 4.27
N THR A 74 6.33 -3.96 4.57
CA THR A 74 5.17 -4.84 4.85
C THR A 74 4.41 -4.40 6.11
N LEU A 75 5.11 -3.93 7.15
CA LEU A 75 4.48 -3.36 8.34
C LEU A 75 3.70 -2.08 8.00
N ALA A 76 4.31 -1.13 7.30
CA ALA A 76 3.68 0.13 6.90
C ALA A 76 2.44 -0.10 6.02
N GLN A 77 2.55 -1.01 5.05
CA GLN A 77 1.44 -1.41 4.19
C GLN A 77 0.32 -2.08 4.98
N SER A 78 0.66 -3.00 5.89
CA SER A 78 -0.32 -3.67 6.75
C SER A 78 -1.10 -2.68 7.62
N VAL A 79 -0.42 -1.69 8.21
CA VAL A 79 -1.05 -0.63 8.99
C VAL A 79 -1.96 0.23 8.10
N CYS A 80 -1.47 0.71 6.97
CA CYS A 80 -2.27 1.52 6.04
C CYS A 80 -3.49 0.75 5.51
N PHE A 81 -3.34 -0.54 5.21
CA PHE A 81 -4.42 -1.41 4.79
C PHE A 81 -5.48 -1.57 5.90
N ARG A 82 -5.05 -1.88 7.14
CA ARG A 82 -5.95 -1.96 8.30
C ARG A 82 -6.69 -0.65 8.54
N LEU A 83 -6.03 0.50 8.40
CA LEU A 83 -6.66 1.82 8.51
C LEU A 83 -7.68 2.04 7.39
N SER A 84 -7.40 1.59 6.17
CA SER A 84 -8.32 1.71 5.03
C SER A 84 -9.56 0.84 5.22
N VAL A 85 -9.39 -0.39 5.75
CA VAL A 85 -10.49 -1.29 6.11
C VAL A 85 -11.28 -0.76 7.31
N ALA A 86 -10.61 -0.26 8.35
CA ALA A 86 -11.26 0.37 9.49
C ALA A 86 -12.05 1.61 9.09
N TYR A 87 -11.53 2.40 8.14
CA TYR A 87 -12.23 3.53 7.55
C TYR A 87 -13.48 3.06 6.80
N LEU A 88 -13.40 2.02 5.96
CA LEU A 88 -14.57 1.44 5.30
C LEU A 88 -15.62 0.93 6.28
N ARG A 89 -15.21 0.27 7.37
CA ARG A 89 -16.13 -0.22 8.41
C ARG A 89 -16.83 0.91 9.17
N ARG A 90 -16.23 2.09 9.25
CA ARG A 90 -16.81 3.28 9.88
C ARG A 90 -17.74 4.07 8.98
N LEU A 91 -17.67 3.87 7.65
CA LEU A 91 -18.61 4.53 6.75
C LEU A 91 -19.99 3.91 6.92
N ALA A 92 -20.95 4.74 7.33
CA ALA A 92 -22.36 4.37 7.25
C ALA A 92 -22.76 4.16 5.77
N PRO A 93 -23.73 3.27 5.48
CA PRO A 93 -24.28 3.08 4.14
C PRO A 93 -24.67 4.39 3.44
N ASP A 94 -25.26 5.31 4.19
CA ASP A 94 -25.69 6.62 3.69
C ASP A 94 -24.50 7.56 3.35
N ASP A 95 -23.35 7.36 3.99
CA ASP A 95 -22.15 8.18 3.78
C ASP A 95 -21.32 7.75 2.56
N LEU A 96 -21.62 6.60 1.96
CA LEU A 96 -20.93 6.14 0.74
C LEU A 96 -21.05 7.16 -0.42
N VAL A 97 -22.17 7.89 -0.46
CA VAL A 97 -22.48 8.89 -1.51
C VAL A 97 -21.96 10.28 -1.14
N ARG A 98 -21.95 10.64 0.14
CA ARG A 98 -21.47 11.95 0.57
C ARG A 98 -19.96 12.01 0.37
N ARG A 99 -19.46 13.13 -0.14
CA ARG A 99 -18.02 13.37 -0.25
C ARG A 99 -17.51 13.58 1.19
N PRO A 100 -16.78 12.62 1.79
CA PRO A 100 -16.35 12.78 3.17
C PRO A 100 -15.36 13.94 3.20
N GLY A 101 -15.76 15.04 3.83
CA GLY A 101 -14.86 16.14 4.14
C GLY A 101 -14.01 15.71 5.33
N GLY A 102 -12.69 15.68 5.15
CA GLY A 102 -11.79 15.44 6.28
C GLY A 102 -10.45 14.81 5.91
N PRO A 103 -9.48 14.87 6.84
CA PRO A 103 -8.13 14.33 6.64
C PRO A 103 -8.14 12.81 6.43
N LEU A 104 -9.11 12.09 7.01
CA LEU A 104 -9.24 10.64 6.86
C LEU A 104 -9.65 10.19 5.44
N SER A 105 -10.11 11.11 4.59
CA SER A 105 -10.45 10.80 3.19
C SER A 105 -9.25 10.30 2.37
N VAL A 106 -8.04 10.54 2.87
CA VAL A 106 -6.78 10.01 2.31
C VAL A 106 -6.72 8.48 2.39
N PHE A 107 -7.36 7.85 3.37
CA PHE A 107 -7.41 6.38 3.53
C PHE A 107 -8.55 5.71 2.75
N ARG A 108 -9.32 6.46 1.95
CA ARG A 108 -10.36 5.86 1.11
C ARG A 108 -9.69 4.91 0.11
N PRO A 109 -10.10 3.64 -0.01
CA PRO A 109 -9.44 2.71 -0.93
C PRO A 109 -9.82 2.89 -2.39
N LEU A 110 -10.99 3.49 -2.66
CA LEU A 110 -11.56 3.64 -4.01
C LEU A 110 -11.95 5.08 -4.29
N SER A 111 -11.93 5.46 -5.57
CA SER A 111 -12.52 6.73 -6.00
C SER A 111 -14.04 6.71 -5.83
N THR A 112 -14.65 7.88 -5.60
CA THR A 112 -16.12 8.01 -5.52
C THR A 112 -16.81 7.50 -6.78
N ARG A 113 -16.21 7.75 -7.95
CA ARG A 113 -16.76 7.30 -9.24
C ARG A 113 -16.75 5.79 -9.38
N ALA A 114 -15.66 5.13 -8.97
CA ALA A 114 -15.58 3.67 -8.97
C ALA A 114 -16.63 3.06 -8.03
N LEU A 115 -16.76 3.62 -6.83
CA LEU A 115 -17.73 3.12 -5.85
C LEU A 115 -19.19 3.30 -6.30
N VAL A 116 -19.53 4.46 -6.87
CA VAL A 116 -20.87 4.70 -7.43
C VAL A 116 -21.17 3.72 -8.56
N ARG A 117 -20.22 3.49 -9.48
CA ARG A 117 -20.43 2.53 -10.58
C ARG A 117 -20.62 1.08 -10.10
N VAL A 118 -19.84 0.65 -9.10
CA VAL A 118 -20.01 -0.69 -8.50
C VAL A 118 -21.39 -0.79 -7.85
N ARG A 119 -21.81 0.22 -7.08
CA ARG A 119 -23.13 0.27 -6.46
C ARG A 119 -24.27 0.25 -7.50
N ASP A 120 -24.16 1.05 -8.54
CA ASP A 120 -25.15 1.11 -9.61
C ASP A 120 -25.28 -0.24 -10.33
N ARG A 121 -24.14 -0.91 -10.55
CA ARG A 121 -24.13 -2.26 -11.14
C ARG A 121 -24.83 -3.28 -10.24
N ILE A 122 -24.47 -3.32 -8.95
CA ILE A 122 -25.09 -4.22 -7.97
C ILE A 122 -26.61 -3.95 -7.88
N ARG A 123 -27.03 -2.69 -7.90
CA ARG A 123 -28.45 -2.31 -7.89
C ARG A 123 -29.20 -2.81 -9.12
N LEU A 124 -28.59 -2.75 -10.30
CA LEU A 124 -29.18 -3.28 -11.53
C LEU A 124 -29.28 -4.79 -11.50
N ASP A 125 -28.22 -5.48 -11.08
CA ASP A 125 -28.22 -6.95 -10.99
C ASP A 125 -29.21 -7.42 -9.91
N TYR A 126 -29.30 -6.74 -8.77
CA TYR A 126 -30.29 -7.02 -7.73
C TYR A 126 -31.74 -6.87 -8.22
N ARG A 127 -32.05 -5.79 -8.95
CA ARG A 127 -33.38 -5.58 -9.56
C ARG A 127 -33.75 -6.68 -10.53
N ARG A 128 -32.81 -7.10 -11.39
CA ARG A 128 -33.05 -8.20 -12.34
C ARG A 128 -33.38 -9.51 -11.64
N HIS A 129 -32.68 -9.81 -10.54
CA HIS A 129 -32.99 -10.99 -9.74
C HIS A 129 -34.38 -10.89 -9.11
N GLN A 130 -34.72 -9.73 -8.51
CA GLN A 130 -36.02 -9.50 -7.90
C GLN A 130 -37.19 -9.65 -8.89
N ASP A 131 -37.03 -9.08 -10.10
CA ASP A 131 -38.02 -9.19 -11.20
C ASP A 131 -38.19 -10.65 -11.67
N SER A 132 -37.13 -11.47 -11.60
CA SER A 132 -37.19 -12.89 -11.96
C SER A 132 -37.83 -13.77 -10.90
N THR A 133 -37.65 -13.45 -9.61
CA THR A 133 -38.10 -14.28 -8.49
C THR A 133 -39.53 -13.95 -8.04
N THR A 134 -40.01 -12.72 -8.25
CA THR A 134 -41.23 -12.25 -7.60
C THR A 134 -42.15 -11.55 -8.57
N SER A 135 -43.19 -12.25 -9.03
CA SER A 135 -44.21 -11.70 -9.95
C SER A 135 -45.15 -10.66 -9.30
N ASP A 136 -45.11 -10.45 -7.98
CA ASP A 136 -46.17 -9.69 -7.27
C ASP A 136 -45.72 -8.85 -6.05
N ALA A 137 -44.41 -8.67 -5.80
CA ALA A 137 -43.96 -7.90 -4.64
C ALA A 137 -43.81 -6.40 -4.96
N THR A 138 -44.61 -5.58 -4.27
CA THR A 138 -44.41 -4.12 -4.22
C THR A 138 -43.02 -3.79 -3.65
N PRO A 139 -42.32 -2.77 -4.19
CA PRO A 139 -40.97 -2.43 -3.75
C PRO A 139 -41.01 -1.89 -2.32
N ARG A 140 -40.65 -2.73 -1.34
CA ARG A 140 -40.49 -2.32 0.05
C ARG A 140 -39.11 -1.69 0.20
N GLY A 141 -39.03 -0.60 0.97
CA GLY A 141 -37.81 0.20 1.17
C GLY A 141 -36.60 -0.52 1.82
N ASP A 142 -36.66 -1.84 2.03
CA ASP A 142 -35.61 -2.67 2.63
C ASP A 142 -34.43 -2.94 1.67
N ASP A 143 -34.66 -2.79 0.35
CA ASP A 143 -33.65 -3.09 -0.69
C ASP A 143 -32.36 -2.26 -0.57
N ARG A 144 -32.41 -1.07 0.05
CA ARG A 144 -31.23 -0.19 0.14
C ARG A 144 -30.13 -0.77 1.01
N HIS A 145 -30.49 -1.37 2.15
CA HIS A 145 -29.52 -1.91 3.09
C HIS A 145 -28.80 -3.12 2.49
N GLU A 146 -29.51 -3.98 1.77
CA GLU A 146 -28.92 -5.14 1.11
C GLU A 146 -27.99 -4.73 -0.03
N VAL A 147 -28.38 -3.75 -0.88
CA VAL A 147 -27.50 -3.22 -1.93
C VAL A 147 -26.23 -2.61 -1.35
N ASP A 148 -26.31 -1.89 -0.24
CA ASP A 148 -25.16 -1.25 0.39
C ASP A 148 -24.24 -2.27 1.07
N ARG A 149 -24.81 -3.31 1.70
CA ARG A 149 -24.06 -4.44 2.24
C ARG A 149 -23.29 -5.18 1.12
N LEU A 150 -23.97 -5.54 0.03
CA LEU A 150 -23.36 -6.18 -1.13
C LEU A 150 -22.27 -5.28 -1.74
N THR A 151 -22.50 -3.98 -1.81
CA THR A 151 -21.49 -3.02 -2.28
C THR A 151 -20.24 -3.04 -1.41
N LEU A 152 -20.39 -3.02 -0.08
CA LEU A 152 -19.24 -3.11 0.83
C LEU A 152 -18.51 -4.46 0.72
N GLU A 153 -19.23 -5.56 0.52
CA GLU A 153 -18.66 -6.89 0.31
C GLU A 153 -17.88 -6.98 -1.00
N THR A 154 -18.44 -6.46 -2.11
CA THR A 154 -17.72 -6.37 -3.39
C THR A 154 -16.49 -5.46 -3.29
N VAL A 155 -16.58 -4.32 -2.59
CA VAL A 155 -15.42 -3.45 -2.35
C VAL A 155 -14.35 -4.16 -1.52
N HIS A 156 -14.75 -4.93 -0.52
CA HIS A 156 -13.83 -5.76 0.24
C HIS A 156 -13.18 -6.81 -0.67
N GLU A 157 -13.93 -7.50 -1.53
CA GLU A 157 -13.39 -8.45 -2.51
C GLU A 157 -12.36 -7.80 -3.44
N VAL A 158 -12.65 -6.59 -3.97
CA VAL A 158 -11.73 -5.82 -4.83
C VAL A 158 -10.36 -5.64 -4.16
N LEU A 159 -10.32 -5.38 -2.85
CA LEU A 159 -9.07 -5.20 -2.10
C LEU A 159 -8.21 -6.47 -2.06
N PHE A 160 -8.82 -7.66 -2.21
CA PHE A 160 -8.12 -8.96 -2.19
C PHE A 160 -8.06 -9.64 -3.58
N MET A 161 -8.57 -9.00 -4.64
CA MET A 161 -8.78 -9.64 -5.95
C MET A 161 -7.52 -9.78 -6.80
N SER A 162 -6.39 -9.20 -6.39
CA SER A 162 -5.14 -9.14 -7.17
C SER A 162 -4.72 -10.48 -7.81
N PRO A 163 -4.76 -11.64 -7.12
CA PRO A 163 -4.33 -12.91 -7.72
C PRO A 163 -5.22 -13.39 -8.86
N ARG A 164 -6.54 -13.13 -8.79
CA ARG A 164 -7.51 -13.59 -9.82
C ARG A 164 -7.34 -12.86 -11.15
N LEU A 165 -6.84 -11.63 -11.12
CA LEU A 165 -6.62 -10.81 -12.31
C LEU A 165 -5.51 -11.35 -13.21
N ILE A 166 -4.55 -12.10 -12.66
CA ILE A 166 -3.44 -12.69 -13.42
C ILE A 166 -3.97 -13.61 -14.53
N VAL A 167 -5.00 -14.40 -14.22
CA VAL A 167 -5.60 -15.36 -15.16
C VAL A 167 -6.64 -14.69 -16.04
N ALA A 168 -7.49 -13.84 -15.46
CA ALA A 168 -8.62 -13.27 -16.18
C ALA A 168 -8.22 -12.18 -17.20
N LYS A 169 -7.31 -11.28 -16.81
CA LYS A 169 -6.93 -10.09 -17.61
C LYS A 169 -5.48 -9.67 -17.34
N PRO A 170 -4.49 -10.30 -17.98
CA PRO A 170 -3.07 -10.05 -17.71
C PRO A 170 -2.65 -8.60 -17.98
N GLU A 171 -3.24 -7.93 -18.98
CA GLU A 171 -2.97 -6.51 -19.28
C GLU A 171 -3.41 -5.59 -18.14
N LEU A 172 -4.63 -5.81 -17.61
CA LEU A 172 -5.15 -5.06 -16.48
C LEU A 172 -4.30 -5.31 -15.21
N TYR A 173 -3.85 -6.55 -15.02
CA TYR A 173 -2.95 -6.89 -13.93
C TYR A 173 -1.58 -6.20 -14.06
N ALA A 174 -1.02 -6.10 -15.27
CA ALA A 174 0.23 -5.40 -15.51
C ALA A 174 0.12 -3.91 -15.17
N GLU A 175 -0.99 -3.26 -15.55
CA GLU A 175 -1.23 -1.85 -15.19
C GLU A 175 -1.48 -1.67 -13.69
N PHE A 176 -2.31 -2.53 -13.09
CA PHE A 176 -2.57 -2.53 -11.66
C PHE A 176 -1.27 -2.68 -10.85
N SER A 177 -0.47 -3.70 -11.15
CA SER A 177 0.79 -3.97 -10.45
C SER A 177 1.82 -2.86 -10.64
N ARG A 178 1.84 -2.18 -11.81
CA ARG A 178 2.66 -0.99 -12.03
C ARG A 178 2.29 0.15 -11.08
N ILE A 179 1.00 0.49 -11.01
CA ILE A 179 0.51 1.61 -10.17
C ILE A 179 0.65 1.26 -8.68
N LYS A 180 0.35 0.01 -8.31
CA LYS A 180 0.48 -0.50 -6.94
C LYS A 180 1.93 -0.47 -6.46
N GLY A 181 2.87 -0.96 -7.27
CA GLY A 181 4.29 -0.91 -6.93
C GLY A 181 4.84 0.52 -6.77
N GLU A 182 4.28 1.50 -7.48
CA GLU A 182 4.63 2.92 -7.26
C GLU A 182 4.11 3.46 -5.93
N SER A 183 2.92 3.04 -5.48
CA SER A 183 2.44 3.38 -4.13
C SER A 183 3.28 2.70 -3.04
N GLU A 184 3.56 1.40 -3.19
CA GLU A 184 4.33 0.62 -2.21
C GLU A 184 5.75 1.16 -2.05
N PHE A 185 6.38 1.58 -3.15
CA PHE A 185 7.66 2.27 -3.10
C PHE A 185 7.62 3.53 -2.22
N ARG A 186 6.58 4.37 -2.37
CA ARG A 186 6.46 5.60 -1.57
C ARG A 186 6.14 5.32 -0.11
N ASP A 187 5.30 4.33 0.16
CA ASP A 187 5.01 3.90 1.52
C ASP A 187 6.25 3.36 2.23
N ALA A 188 7.13 2.64 1.51
CA ALA A 188 8.37 2.12 2.07
C ALA A 188 9.35 3.24 2.47
N LEU A 189 9.30 4.40 1.80
CA LEU A 189 10.13 5.56 2.13
C LEU A 189 9.58 6.41 3.28
N PHE A 190 8.28 6.30 3.56
CA PHE A 190 7.56 7.17 4.50
C PHE A 190 8.18 7.19 5.91
N LEU A 191 8.60 6.03 6.41
CA LEU A 191 9.19 5.93 7.75
C LEU A 191 10.71 6.20 7.79
N PRO A 192 11.55 5.63 6.91
CA PRO A 192 12.99 5.85 7.00
C PRO A 192 13.43 7.27 6.65
N LEU A 193 12.69 7.99 5.79
CA LEU A 193 13.05 9.35 5.36
C LEU A 193 13.07 10.38 6.50
N PRO A 194 12.02 10.52 7.34
CA PRO A 194 12.07 11.42 8.50
C PRO A 194 13.10 10.98 9.53
N VAL A 195 13.29 9.67 9.74
CA VAL A 195 14.31 9.17 10.69
C VAL A 195 15.72 9.51 10.20
N LEU A 196 15.99 9.34 8.91
CA LEU A 196 17.26 9.73 8.29
C LEU A 196 17.49 11.24 8.40
N ALA A 197 16.46 12.06 8.18
CA ALA A 197 16.59 13.52 8.33
C ALA A 197 16.91 13.94 9.77
N VAL A 198 16.28 13.30 10.77
CA VAL A 198 16.63 13.50 12.19
C VAL A 198 18.08 13.10 12.46
N ALA A 199 18.50 11.94 11.94
CA ALA A 199 19.87 11.46 12.08
C ALA A 199 20.91 12.44 11.49
N VAL A 200 20.64 12.95 10.28
CA VAL A 200 21.47 13.98 9.65
C VAL A 200 21.49 15.26 10.49
N CYS A 201 20.34 15.70 11.01
CA CYS A 201 20.27 16.89 11.86
C CYS A 201 21.05 16.76 13.17
N ALA A 202 21.17 15.55 13.71
CA ALA A 202 21.93 15.29 14.93
C ALA A 202 23.44 15.54 14.71
N GLU A 203 23.98 15.04 13.61
CA GLU A 203 25.42 15.13 13.28
C GLU A 203 25.82 16.48 12.65
N LEU A 204 24.88 17.20 12.02
CA LEU A 204 25.21 18.43 11.29
C LEU A 204 25.52 19.60 12.25
N SER A 205 26.70 20.19 12.11
CA SER A 205 27.15 21.39 12.86
C SER A 205 26.60 22.69 12.26
N VAL A 206 25.29 22.73 12.00
CA VAL A 206 24.58 23.93 11.48
C VAL A 206 23.77 24.59 12.60
N PRO A 207 23.47 25.91 12.49
CA PRO A 207 22.60 26.59 13.45
C PRO A 207 21.21 25.94 13.54
N ALA A 208 20.59 26.02 14.72
CA ALA A 208 19.33 25.33 15.04
C ALA A 208 18.17 25.68 14.08
N TRP A 209 18.12 26.91 13.58
CA TRP A 209 17.09 27.32 12.61
C TRP A 209 17.20 26.54 11.29
N ALA A 210 18.42 26.22 10.83
CA ALA A 210 18.63 25.47 9.61
C ALA A 210 18.20 24.00 9.78
N LYS A 211 18.44 23.41 10.96
CA LYS A 211 17.92 22.07 11.32
C LYS A 211 16.39 22.06 11.33
N ALA A 212 15.77 23.09 11.90
CA ALA A 212 14.31 23.22 11.93
C ALA A 212 13.73 23.32 10.51
N VAL A 213 14.34 24.13 9.63
CA VAL A 213 13.93 24.24 8.22
C VAL A 213 14.07 22.90 7.51
N LEU A 214 15.20 22.20 7.69
CA LEU A 214 15.42 20.88 7.08
C LEU A 214 14.34 19.87 7.52
N LEU A 215 14.06 19.77 8.82
CA LEU A 215 13.02 18.88 9.35
C LEU A 215 11.63 19.24 8.81
N VAL A 216 11.27 20.52 8.76
CA VAL A 216 9.98 20.97 8.22
C VAL A 216 9.86 20.59 6.74
N VAL A 217 10.90 20.84 5.94
CA VAL A 217 10.92 20.48 4.51
C VAL A 217 10.79 18.97 4.34
N THR A 218 11.51 18.18 5.13
CA THR A 218 11.39 16.72 5.12
C THR A 218 9.98 16.26 5.45
N VAL A 219 9.36 16.77 6.51
CA VAL A 219 7.99 16.40 6.91
C VAL A 219 6.97 16.79 5.84
N VAL A 220 7.12 17.95 5.20
CA VAL A 220 6.25 18.37 4.10
C VAL A 220 6.43 17.47 2.87
N ALA A 221 7.67 17.16 2.50
CA ALA A 221 7.97 16.26 1.39
C ALA A 221 7.43 14.85 1.65
N ASP A 222 7.59 14.35 2.87
CA ASP A 222 7.10 13.05 3.31
C ASP A 222 5.57 12.98 3.31
N GLY A 223 4.90 14.01 3.83
CA GLY A 223 3.45 14.16 3.76
C GLY A 223 2.94 14.20 2.33
N TYR A 224 3.65 14.88 1.42
CA TYR A 224 3.33 14.89 -0.01
C TYR A 224 3.47 13.50 -0.64
N LEU A 225 4.58 12.80 -0.40
CA LEU A 225 4.82 11.43 -0.88
C LEU A 225 3.75 10.47 -0.36
N PHE A 226 3.37 10.59 0.90
CA PHE A 226 2.29 9.81 1.49
C PHE A 226 0.95 10.07 0.80
N VAL A 227 0.54 11.34 0.63
CA VAL A 227 -0.71 11.66 -0.09
C VAL A 227 -0.68 11.14 -1.52
N GLN A 228 0.45 11.26 -2.20
CA GLN A 228 0.63 10.76 -3.57
C GLN A 228 0.57 9.23 -3.63
N SER A 229 1.15 8.54 -2.64
CA SER A 229 1.02 7.08 -2.48
C SER A 229 -0.45 6.67 -2.38
N ARG A 230 -1.21 7.34 -1.51
CA ARG A 230 -2.63 7.07 -1.30
C ARG A 230 -3.48 7.37 -2.53
N GLN A 231 -3.11 8.38 -3.33
CA GLN A 231 -3.74 8.63 -4.62
C GLN A 231 -3.49 7.48 -5.61
N ARG A 232 -2.25 7.00 -5.73
CA ARG A 232 -1.90 5.85 -6.59
C ARG A 232 -2.59 4.57 -6.16
N PHE A 233 -2.61 4.29 -4.85
CA PHE A 233 -3.33 3.16 -4.28
C PHE A 233 -4.82 3.18 -4.66
N ARG A 234 -5.46 4.35 -4.56
CA ARG A 234 -6.86 4.56 -5.00
C ARG A 234 -7.06 4.35 -6.49
N GLN A 235 -6.14 4.83 -7.32
CA GLN A 235 -6.20 4.66 -8.77
C GLN A 235 -6.12 3.17 -9.14
N ALA A 236 -5.17 2.43 -8.55
CA ALA A 236 -5.00 0.99 -8.78
C ALA A 236 -6.29 0.22 -8.48
N HIS A 237 -6.88 0.41 -7.31
CA HIS A 237 -8.11 -0.32 -6.95
C HIS A 237 -9.34 0.17 -7.72
N SER A 238 -9.39 1.44 -8.11
CA SER A 238 -10.49 1.95 -8.95
C SER A 238 -10.50 1.31 -10.35
N LEU A 239 -9.34 0.97 -10.92
CA LEU A 239 -9.25 0.24 -12.20
C LEU A 239 -9.91 -1.14 -12.11
N ILE A 240 -9.67 -1.87 -11.02
CA ILE A 240 -10.31 -3.16 -10.76
C ILE A 240 -11.81 -2.97 -10.59
N SER A 241 -12.25 -2.02 -9.77
CA SER A 241 -13.67 -1.74 -9.56
C SER A 241 -14.41 -1.35 -10.83
N HIS A 242 -13.80 -0.56 -11.73
CA HIS A 242 -14.37 -0.27 -13.03
C HIS A 242 -14.54 -1.54 -13.87
N SER A 243 -13.53 -2.40 -13.89
CA SER A 243 -13.57 -3.65 -14.63
C SER A 243 -14.65 -4.62 -14.13
N ILE A 244 -14.94 -4.63 -12.82
CA ILE A 244 -16.06 -5.37 -12.23
C ILE A 244 -17.40 -4.72 -12.59
N ALA A 245 -17.51 -3.39 -12.47
CA ALA A 245 -18.75 -2.68 -12.81
C ALA A 245 -19.13 -2.85 -14.30
N ASP A 246 -18.13 -2.93 -15.17
CA ASP A 246 -18.31 -3.18 -16.60
C ASP A 246 -18.62 -4.67 -16.91
N GLY A 247 -18.67 -5.54 -15.89
CA GLY A 247 -18.95 -6.97 -16.03
C GLY A 247 -17.81 -7.78 -16.65
N THR A 248 -16.63 -7.19 -16.81
CA THR A 248 -15.51 -7.83 -17.48
C THR A 248 -14.69 -8.74 -16.58
N VAL A 249 -14.84 -8.59 -15.27
CA VAL A 249 -14.25 -9.47 -14.25
C VAL A 249 -15.39 -9.90 -13.33
N LYS A 250 -15.61 -11.21 -13.20
CA LYS A 250 -16.64 -11.77 -12.32
C LYS A 250 -16.22 -11.61 -10.85
N SER A 251 -17.10 -11.06 -10.03
CA SER A 251 -16.97 -11.01 -8.56
C SER A 251 -17.67 -12.23 -7.97
N ALA A 252 -17.07 -12.87 -6.97
CA ALA A 252 -17.70 -14.00 -6.28
C ALA A 252 -18.99 -13.59 -5.57
N ALA A 253 -19.03 -12.36 -5.03
CA ALA A 253 -20.23 -11.80 -4.42
C ALA A 253 -21.42 -11.68 -5.39
N LEU A 254 -21.16 -11.63 -6.70
CA LEU A 254 -22.19 -11.57 -7.74
C LEU A 254 -22.46 -12.94 -8.40
N GLY A 255 -21.53 -13.89 -8.33
CA GLY A 255 -21.56 -15.13 -9.12
C GLY A 255 -22.29 -16.31 -8.49
N ASP A 256 -22.51 -16.32 -7.18
CA ASP A 256 -23.15 -17.46 -6.48
C ASP A 256 -24.70 -17.45 -6.52
N ARG A 257 -25.32 -16.57 -7.32
CA ARG A 257 -26.79 -16.41 -7.39
C ARG A 257 -27.43 -16.86 -8.72
N ASP A 258 -26.63 -17.31 -9.68
CA ASP A 258 -27.07 -17.96 -10.93
C ASP A 258 -27.11 -19.48 -10.78
#